data_AF-A0A7J8P851-F1
#
_entry.id   AF-A0A7J8P851-F1
#
_cell.length_a   1.000
_cell.length_b   1.000
_cell.length_c   1.000
_cell.angle_alpha   90.00
_cell.angle_beta   90.00
_cell.angle_gamma   90.00
#
_symmetry.space_group_name_H-M   'P 1'
#
loop_
_entity.id
_entity.type
_entity.pdbx_description
1 polymer ?
#
loop_
_entity_poly.entity_id
_entity_poly.type
_entity_poly.pdbx_seq_one_letter_code
_entity_poly.pdbx_strand_id
1 'polypeptide(L)'
;AVRIAPFSNRLAYSVPSNVQGVRCLSNFQALRFAEPIRTLADKMVERMVMNSSHTGGKYVSVHLRFEMVFFLFLDMVAFSCCEYDGGEEEKREMDIARERSWRGKFRRRGRVIRPGANRMDGKCPLTPLEVGLMLRGMGFDNNTSVFVAAGNIYKAEKYMAPLKQMFPLLETKDTLATPEELAPFKGHSSRLAALDYTVCLHSEVFVTTQGGNFPHFLMGHRRYLFGGHAKTIKPDKRKLALLFDSPHI
;
A
#
# COMPACT_ATOMS: atom_id res chain seq x y z
N ALA A 1 -20.40 2.80 33.59
CA ALA A 1 -19.75 1.96 32.56
C ALA A 1 -18.32 2.45 32.34
N VAL A 2 -17.31 1.58 32.44
CA VAL A 2 -15.91 1.93 32.17
C VAL A 2 -15.74 2.02 30.65
N ARG A 3 -15.54 3.22 30.13
CA ARG A 3 -15.25 3.47 28.72
C ARG A 3 -13.73 3.38 28.53
N ILE A 4 -13.24 2.24 28.08
CA ILE A 4 -11.84 2.11 27.67
C ILE A 4 -11.70 2.89 26.36
N ALA A 5 -10.96 4.00 26.39
CA ALA A 5 -10.63 4.73 25.18
C ALA A 5 -9.83 3.82 24.23
N PRO A 6 -10.04 3.90 22.91
CA PRO A 6 -9.24 3.14 21.95
C PRO A 6 -7.77 3.48 22.14
N PHE A 7 -6.99 2.50 22.60
CA PHE A 7 -5.54 2.61 22.70
C PHE A 7 -4.94 2.20 21.36
N SER A 8 -4.45 3.17 20.60
CA SER A 8 -3.73 2.94 19.35
C SER A 8 -2.25 2.61 19.57
N ASN A 9 -1.73 2.87 20.77
CA ASN A 9 -0.32 2.71 21.11
C ASN A 9 -0.07 1.48 21.96
N ARG A 10 1.12 0.89 21.80
CA ARG A 10 1.59 -0.19 22.67
C ARG A 10 1.75 0.32 24.10
N LEU A 11 1.33 -0.47 25.09
CA LEU A 11 1.52 -0.16 26.50
C LEU A 11 3.02 -0.08 26.90
N ALA A 12 3.89 -0.82 26.21
CA ALA A 12 5.34 -0.73 26.38
C ALA A 12 6.08 -1.18 25.12
N TYR A 13 7.07 -0.41 24.69
CA TYR A 13 7.93 -0.73 23.53
C TYR A 13 9.07 -1.68 23.91
N SER A 14 9.73 -1.42 25.04
CA SER A 14 10.78 -2.28 25.60
C SER A 14 10.16 -3.19 26.65
N VAL A 15 10.20 -4.50 26.41
CA VAL A 15 9.83 -5.55 27.37
C VAL A 15 10.84 -6.70 27.24
N PRO A 16 10.98 -7.55 28.27
CA PRO A 16 11.86 -8.72 28.22
C PRO A 16 11.60 -9.61 27.00
N SER A 17 12.64 -10.31 26.54
CA SER A 17 12.61 -11.08 25.28
C SER A 17 11.51 -12.16 25.24
N ASN A 18 11.29 -12.85 26.36
CA ASN A 18 10.20 -13.82 26.50
C ASN A 18 8.82 -13.17 26.28
N VAL A 19 8.61 -11.95 26.80
CA VAL A 19 7.36 -11.20 26.62
C VAL A 19 7.19 -10.74 25.16
N GLN A 20 8.28 -10.34 24.49
CA GLN A 20 8.23 -10.07 23.05
C GLN A 20 7.88 -11.32 22.24
N GLY A 21 8.45 -12.48 22.61
CA GLY A 21 8.12 -13.77 22.01
C GLY A 21 6.62 -14.08 22.11
N VAL A 22 6.03 -13.93 23.30
CA VAL A 22 4.58 -14.07 23.50
C VAL A 22 3.80 -13.09 22.64
N ARG A 23 4.21 -11.82 22.55
CA ARG A 23 3.55 -10.82 21.68
C ARG A 23 3.58 -11.22 20.21
N CYS A 24 4.70 -11.74 19.72
CA CYS A 24 4.81 -12.22 18.34
C CYS A 24 3.88 -13.42 18.10
N LEU A 25 3.91 -14.42 18.98
CA LEU A 25 3.01 -15.58 18.93
C LEU A 25 1.54 -15.15 18.94
N SER A 26 1.17 -14.23 19.84
CA SER A 26 -0.20 -13.72 19.90
C SER A 26 -0.61 -12.99 18.61
N ASN A 27 0.23 -12.09 18.10
CA ASN A 27 -0.12 -11.25 16.95
C ASN A 27 -0.09 -11.99 15.61
N PHE A 28 0.82 -12.95 15.42
CA PHE A 28 1.10 -13.54 14.11
C PHE A 28 0.75 -15.03 14.02
N GLN A 29 0.41 -15.69 15.13
CA GLN A 29 -0.01 -17.09 15.13
C GLN A 29 -1.38 -17.29 15.76
N ALA A 30 -1.63 -16.73 16.94
CA ALA A 30 -2.91 -16.91 17.62
C ALA A 30 -4.05 -16.10 16.97
N LEU A 31 -3.79 -14.81 16.68
CA LEU A 31 -4.72 -13.97 15.92
C LEU A 31 -4.71 -14.39 14.45
N ARG A 32 -5.87 -14.83 13.96
CA ARG A 32 -6.07 -15.30 12.59
C ARG A 32 -7.25 -14.56 11.97
N PHE A 33 -7.18 -14.34 10.67
CA PHE A 33 -8.35 -13.83 9.93
C PHE A 33 -9.49 -14.85 10.00
N ALA A 34 -10.73 -14.35 9.91
CA ALA A 34 -11.92 -15.19 9.86
C ALA A 34 -11.86 -16.14 8.66
N GLU A 35 -12.47 -17.32 8.81
CA GLU A 35 -12.43 -18.39 7.81
C GLU A 35 -12.68 -17.92 6.38
N PRO A 36 -13.73 -17.13 6.09
CA PRO A 36 -14.02 -16.72 4.70
C PRO A 36 -12.88 -15.90 4.08
N ILE A 37 -12.23 -15.05 4.86
CA ILE A 37 -11.09 -14.24 4.40
C ILE A 37 -9.90 -15.15 4.12
N ARG A 38 -9.60 -16.07 5.05
CA ARG A 38 -8.46 -16.98 4.90
C ARG A 38 -8.63 -17.89 3.68
N THR A 39 -9.80 -18.52 3.52
CA THR A 39 -10.06 -19.42 2.38
C THR A 39 -9.88 -18.73 1.03
N LEU A 40 -10.39 -17.50 0.87
CA LEU A 40 -10.20 -16.77 -0.38
C LEU A 40 -8.76 -16.29 -0.54
N ALA A 41 -8.16 -15.77 0.52
CA ALA A 41 -6.78 -15.29 0.49
C ALA A 41 -5.78 -16.40 0.12
N ASP A 42 -5.95 -17.61 0.66
CA ASP A 42 -5.11 -18.76 0.35
C ASP A 42 -5.25 -19.14 -1.13
N LYS A 43 -6.48 -19.16 -1.68
CA LYS A 43 -6.70 -19.35 -3.13
C LYS A 43 -6.04 -18.26 -3.97
N MET A 44 -6.09 -17.00 -3.54
CA MET A 44 -5.43 -15.91 -4.25
C MET A 44 -3.90 -16.09 -4.24
N VAL A 45 -3.32 -16.53 -3.13
CA VAL A 45 -1.89 -16.87 -3.04
C VAL A 45 -1.54 -18.02 -3.98
N GLU A 46 -2.32 -19.10 -3.99
CA GLU A 46 -2.13 -20.23 -4.90
C GLU A 46 -2.17 -19.79 -6.36
N ARG A 47 -3.16 -18.98 -6.75
CA ARG A 47 -3.25 -18.41 -8.11
C ARG A 47 -2.05 -17.55 -8.44
N MET A 48 -1.62 -16.68 -7.53
CA MET A 48 -0.44 -15.84 -7.72
C MET A 48 0.83 -16.67 -7.92
N VAL A 49 1.00 -17.74 -7.13
CA VAL A 49 2.14 -18.67 -7.22
C VAL A 49 2.10 -19.42 -8.55
N MET A 50 0.94 -19.92 -8.98
CA MET A 50 0.77 -20.59 -10.27
C MET A 50 1.08 -19.66 -11.45
N ASN A 51 0.55 -18.42 -11.42
CA ASN A 51 0.81 -17.40 -12.43
C ASN A 51 2.27 -16.93 -12.43
N SER A 52 3.04 -17.23 -11.38
CA SER A 52 4.46 -16.91 -11.23
C SER A 52 5.38 -18.13 -11.42
N SER A 53 4.89 -19.18 -12.09
CA SER A 53 5.64 -20.45 -12.25
C SER A 53 7.00 -20.28 -12.95
N HIS A 54 7.14 -19.34 -13.87
CA HIS A 54 8.40 -19.03 -14.58
C HIS A 54 9.52 -18.50 -13.66
N THR A 55 9.16 -18.01 -12.46
CA THR A 55 10.11 -17.60 -11.41
C THR A 55 10.08 -18.54 -10.20
N GLY A 56 9.55 -19.75 -10.38
CA GLY A 56 9.42 -20.74 -9.31
C GLY A 56 8.38 -20.36 -8.25
N GLY A 57 7.34 -19.63 -8.65
CA GLY A 57 6.28 -19.17 -7.76
C GLY A 57 6.60 -17.89 -6.99
N LYS A 58 7.71 -17.22 -7.32
CA LYS A 58 8.17 -16.02 -6.61
C LYS A 58 7.61 -14.76 -7.26
N TYR A 59 7.13 -13.84 -6.44
CA TYR A 59 6.60 -12.57 -6.93
C TYR A 59 6.94 -11.43 -5.99
N VAL A 60 6.88 -10.22 -6.54
CA VAL A 60 6.99 -8.97 -5.78
C VAL A 60 5.59 -8.51 -5.43
N SER A 61 5.35 -8.14 -4.17
CA SER A 61 4.12 -7.46 -3.79
C SER A 61 4.38 -5.98 -3.50
N VAL A 62 3.49 -5.11 -3.95
CA VAL A 62 3.60 -3.65 -3.83
C VAL A 62 2.36 -3.13 -3.11
N HIS A 63 2.54 -2.61 -1.90
CA HIS A 63 1.51 -1.83 -1.22
C HIS A 63 1.56 -0.38 -1.68
N LEU A 64 0.63 -0.05 -2.58
CA LEU A 64 0.52 1.24 -3.24
C LEU A 64 -0.57 2.08 -2.59
N ARG A 65 -0.20 3.25 -2.08
CA ARG A 65 -1.10 4.15 -1.34
C ARG A 65 -1.44 5.42 -2.15
N PHE A 66 -1.79 5.21 -3.42
CA PHE A 66 -2.19 6.25 -4.39
C PHE A 66 -3.71 6.23 -4.60
N GLU A 67 -4.46 6.33 -3.50
CA GLU A 67 -5.90 6.05 -3.45
C GLU A 67 -6.78 7.31 -3.62
N MET A 68 -7.95 7.13 -4.24
CA MET A 68 -9.03 8.11 -4.46
C MET A 68 -10.24 7.88 -3.55
N VAL A 69 -11.01 8.95 -3.36
CA VAL A 69 -12.30 9.00 -2.66
C VAL A 69 -13.42 8.20 -3.36
N PHE A 70 -14.08 7.32 -2.60
CA PHE A 70 -15.55 7.24 -2.60
C PHE A 70 -16.00 7.28 -1.13
N PHE A 71 -16.61 8.39 -0.72
CA PHE A 71 -17.23 8.64 0.59
C PHE A 71 -16.34 8.37 1.85
N LEU A 72 -15.81 9.47 2.44
CA LEU A 72 -15.37 9.61 3.84
C LEU A 72 -14.09 8.91 4.33
N PHE A 73 -13.35 8.14 3.51
CA PHE A 73 -12.02 7.62 3.92
C PHE A 73 -10.87 8.49 3.40
N LEU A 74 -9.81 8.64 4.23
CA LEU A 74 -8.70 9.57 4.03
C LEU A 74 -8.07 9.43 2.62
N ASP A 75 -8.24 10.49 1.83
CA ASP A 75 -7.59 10.68 0.53
C ASP A 75 -6.09 10.92 0.71
N MET A 76 -5.23 9.98 0.35
CA MET A 76 -3.78 10.18 0.47
C MET A 76 -3.27 11.17 -0.58
N VAL A 77 -3.90 11.23 -1.74
CA VAL A 77 -3.52 12.07 -2.88
C VAL A 77 -3.89 13.53 -2.59
N ALA A 78 -5.16 13.84 -2.31
CA ALA A 78 -5.60 15.20 -2.01
C ALA A 78 -5.10 15.71 -0.64
N PHE A 79 -5.00 14.85 0.38
CA PHE A 79 -4.48 15.26 1.70
C PHE A 79 -3.02 15.69 1.64
N SER A 80 -2.22 15.05 0.79
CA SER A 80 -0.80 15.38 0.64
C SER A 80 -0.55 16.80 0.12
N CYS A 81 -1.58 17.41 -0.49
CA CYS A 81 -1.48 18.73 -1.13
C CYS A 81 -0.31 18.81 -2.13
N CYS A 82 -0.06 17.71 -2.82
CA CYS A 82 0.91 17.60 -3.90
C CYS A 82 0.22 17.86 -5.24
N GLU A 83 1.03 18.21 -6.24
CA GLU A 83 0.62 18.35 -7.64
C GLU A 83 1.21 17.18 -8.42
N TYR A 84 0.42 16.58 -9.32
CA TYR A 84 0.86 15.53 -10.22
C TYR A 84 0.67 15.99 -11.67
N ASP A 85 0.66 15.07 -12.62
CA ASP A 85 0.65 15.34 -14.06
C ASP A 85 -0.76 15.66 -14.61
N GLY A 86 -1.72 15.99 -13.75
CA GLY A 86 -3.09 16.31 -14.14
C GLY A 86 -3.39 17.80 -14.34
N GLY A 87 -2.40 18.69 -14.11
CA GLY A 87 -2.52 20.12 -14.35
C GLY A 87 -3.58 20.82 -13.49
N GLU A 88 -4.12 21.94 -14.00
CA GLU A 88 -5.08 22.77 -13.27
C GLU A 88 -6.43 22.06 -13.01
N GLU A 89 -6.82 21.12 -13.88
CA GLU A 89 -8.03 20.31 -13.66
C GLU A 89 -7.89 19.41 -12.43
N GLU A 90 -6.81 18.64 -12.34
CA GLU A 90 -6.52 17.81 -11.17
C GLU A 90 -6.39 18.66 -9.91
N LYS A 91 -5.71 19.79 -9.97
CA LYS A 91 -5.60 20.72 -8.84
C LYS A 91 -6.97 21.16 -8.32
N ARG A 92 -7.89 21.52 -9.23
CA ARG A 92 -9.26 21.90 -8.90
C ARG A 92 -10.04 20.71 -8.29
N GLU A 93 -9.94 19.52 -8.87
CA GLU A 93 -10.57 18.31 -8.31
C GLU A 93 -10.07 18.05 -6.88
N MET A 94 -8.75 18.13 -6.66
CA MET A 94 -8.12 17.90 -5.36
C MET A 94 -8.54 18.96 -4.33
N ASP A 95 -8.71 20.22 -4.74
CA ASP A 95 -9.23 21.28 -3.86
C ASP A 95 -10.67 21.01 -3.43
N ILE A 96 -11.52 20.57 -4.35
CA ILE A 96 -12.91 20.20 -4.04
C ILE A 96 -12.93 18.99 -3.09
N ALA A 97 -12.11 17.97 -3.36
CA ALA A 97 -11.98 16.79 -2.50
C ALA A 97 -11.51 17.15 -1.08
N ARG A 98 -10.51 18.04 -0.96
CA ARG A 98 -10.02 18.55 0.32
C ARG A 98 -11.10 19.26 1.12
N GLU A 99 -11.87 20.13 0.47
CA GLU A 99 -12.93 20.89 1.11
C GLU A 99 -14.05 19.96 1.62
N ARG A 100 -14.49 19.03 0.78
CA ARG A 100 -15.54 18.07 1.13
C ARG A 100 -15.16 17.19 2.32
N SER A 101 -13.92 16.69 2.35
CA SER A 101 -13.48 15.69 3.32
C SER A 101 -12.96 16.29 4.63
N TRP A 102 -12.40 17.50 4.63
CA TRP A 102 -11.79 18.12 5.82
C TRP A 102 -12.36 19.49 6.22
N ARG A 103 -13.48 19.93 5.61
CA ARG A 103 -14.30 21.08 6.04
C ARG A 103 -13.46 22.31 6.40
N GLY A 104 -12.81 22.90 5.40
CA GLY A 104 -11.97 24.09 5.57
C GLY A 104 -10.64 23.90 6.29
N LYS A 105 -10.24 22.68 6.71
CA LYS A 105 -8.93 22.42 7.37
C LYS A 105 -7.75 23.00 6.56
N PHE A 106 -7.81 22.88 5.24
CA PHE A 106 -6.76 23.33 4.33
C PHE A 106 -6.85 24.82 3.97
N ARG A 107 -8.00 25.47 4.21
CA ARG A 107 -8.26 26.89 3.95
C ARG A 107 -8.21 27.77 5.21
N ARG A 108 -7.77 27.23 6.35
CA ARG A 108 -7.61 28.00 7.59
C ARG A 108 -6.60 29.12 7.40
N ARG A 109 -6.92 30.31 7.94
CA ARG A 109 -6.05 31.49 7.91
C ARG A 109 -4.65 31.13 8.45
N GLY A 110 -3.61 31.50 7.72
CA GLY A 110 -2.21 31.20 8.06
C GLY A 110 -1.67 29.86 7.57
N ARG A 111 -2.50 28.99 6.96
CA ARG A 111 -2.02 27.77 6.32
C ARG A 111 -1.61 28.03 4.88
N VAL A 112 -0.33 27.81 4.58
CA VAL A 112 0.22 27.91 3.22
C VAL A 112 0.50 26.50 2.69
N ILE A 113 -0.06 26.18 1.53
CA ILE A 113 0.21 24.92 0.82
C ILE A 113 1.41 25.16 -0.09
N ARG A 114 2.44 24.32 0.03
CA ARG A 114 3.65 24.36 -0.80
C ARG A 114 3.88 22.98 -1.43
N PRO A 115 3.30 22.69 -2.59
CA PRO A 115 3.33 21.35 -3.20
C PRO A 115 4.77 20.85 -3.43
N GLY A 116 5.64 21.68 -4.00
CA GLY A 116 7.05 21.34 -4.21
C GLY A 116 7.79 21.01 -2.91
N ALA A 117 7.58 21.77 -1.83
CA ALA A 117 8.19 21.45 -0.53
C ALA A 117 7.66 20.12 0.05
N ASN A 118 6.36 19.85 -0.11
CA ASN A 118 5.77 18.57 0.33
C ASN A 118 6.37 17.37 -0.42
N ARG A 119 6.64 17.55 -1.72
CA ARG A 119 7.31 16.57 -2.56
C ARG A 119 8.73 16.28 -2.08
N MET A 120 9.54 17.33 -1.92
CA MET A 120 10.92 17.24 -1.43
C MET A 120 11.03 16.66 -0.02
N ASP A 121 10.06 16.93 0.85
CA ASP A 121 9.98 16.37 2.19
C ASP A 121 9.60 14.86 2.21
N GLY A 122 9.23 14.30 1.06
CA GLY A 122 8.75 12.92 0.92
C GLY A 122 7.33 12.73 1.48
N LYS A 123 6.51 13.78 1.50
CA LYS A 123 5.11 13.69 1.98
C LYS A 123 4.16 13.18 0.91
N CYS A 124 4.45 13.43 -0.37
CA CYS A 124 3.64 12.95 -1.47
C CYS A 124 3.64 11.41 -1.56
N PRO A 125 2.47 10.78 -1.78
CA PRO A 125 2.40 9.44 -2.33
C PRO A 125 3.23 9.29 -3.60
N LEU A 126 3.83 8.11 -3.81
CA LEU A 126 4.45 7.80 -5.08
C LEU A 126 3.36 7.44 -6.10
N THR A 127 3.51 7.92 -7.34
CA THR A 127 2.64 7.50 -8.45
C THR A 127 3.00 6.08 -8.88
N PRO A 128 2.09 5.33 -9.54
CA PRO A 128 2.44 4.00 -10.04
C PRO A 128 3.59 4.03 -11.06
N LEU A 129 3.74 5.11 -11.84
CA LEU A 129 4.88 5.34 -12.72
C LEU A 129 6.20 5.38 -11.93
N GLU A 130 6.28 6.21 -10.89
CA GLU A 130 7.48 6.33 -10.04
C GLU A 130 7.85 5.01 -9.38
N VAL A 131 6.85 4.25 -8.93
CA VAL A 131 7.05 2.92 -8.36
C VAL A 131 7.61 1.97 -9.41
N GLY A 132 7.08 2.00 -10.63
CA GLY A 132 7.59 1.17 -11.72
C GLY A 132 9.02 1.52 -12.11
N LEU A 133 9.35 2.81 -12.23
CA LEU A 133 10.71 3.29 -12.50
C LEU A 133 11.69 2.85 -11.40
N MET A 134 11.28 2.98 -10.13
CA MET A 134 12.07 2.50 -9.00
C MET A 134 12.32 0.99 -9.09
N LEU A 135 11.30 0.17 -9.38
CA LEU A 135 11.46 -1.27 -9.51
C LEU A 135 12.37 -1.64 -10.68
N ARG A 136 12.23 -0.97 -11.83
CA ARG A 136 13.14 -1.13 -12.97
C ARG A 136 14.59 -0.78 -12.60
N GLY A 137 14.79 0.33 -11.89
CA GLY A 137 16.10 0.75 -11.40
C GLY A 137 16.73 -0.22 -10.39
N MET A 138 15.92 -1.04 -9.70
CA MET A 138 16.39 -2.12 -8.82
C MET A 138 16.72 -3.42 -9.56
N GLY A 139 16.51 -3.48 -10.88
CA GLY A 139 16.78 -4.65 -11.71
C GLY A 139 15.59 -5.60 -11.91
N PHE A 140 14.39 -5.24 -11.45
CA PHE A 140 13.18 -5.99 -11.83
C PHE A 140 12.85 -5.70 -13.30
N ASP A 141 12.44 -6.74 -14.03
CA ASP A 141 12.17 -6.67 -15.46
C ASP A 141 10.69 -7.00 -15.80
N ASN A 142 10.39 -7.06 -17.09
CA ASN A 142 9.05 -7.39 -17.57
C ASN A 142 8.64 -8.85 -17.30
N ASN A 143 9.58 -9.72 -16.92
CA ASN A 143 9.32 -11.11 -16.54
C ASN A 143 9.04 -11.23 -15.04
N THR A 144 9.11 -10.14 -14.28
CA THR A 144 8.80 -10.15 -12.85
C THR A 144 7.27 -10.15 -12.63
N SER A 145 6.77 -11.17 -11.94
CA SER A 145 5.38 -11.18 -11.45
C SER A 145 5.21 -10.16 -10.33
N VAL A 146 4.20 -9.28 -10.46
CA VAL A 146 3.95 -8.21 -9.49
C VAL A 146 2.51 -8.29 -9.00
N PHE A 147 2.31 -8.38 -7.69
CA PHE A 147 1.00 -8.19 -7.07
C PHE A 147 0.88 -6.76 -6.53
N VAL A 148 -0.17 -6.03 -6.90
CA VAL A 148 -0.44 -4.68 -6.36
C VAL A 148 -1.57 -4.71 -5.35
N ALA A 149 -1.22 -4.46 -4.09
CA ALA A 149 -2.15 -4.19 -3.00
C ALA A 149 -2.44 -2.69 -2.92
N ALA A 150 -3.65 -2.30 -3.32
CA ALA A 150 -4.12 -0.92 -3.27
C ALA A 150 -5.63 -0.87 -3.04
N GLY A 151 -6.11 0.20 -2.41
CA GLY A 151 -7.51 0.61 -2.50
C GLY A 151 -7.89 1.10 -3.91
N ASN A 152 -8.92 1.93 -4.01
CA ASN A 152 -9.32 2.52 -5.28
C ASN A 152 -8.26 3.52 -5.74
N ILE A 153 -7.53 3.22 -6.82
CA ILE A 153 -6.46 4.09 -7.31
C ILE A 153 -7.04 5.33 -8.00
N TYR A 154 -6.50 6.52 -7.72
CA TYR A 154 -6.93 7.75 -8.39
C TYR A 154 -6.67 7.68 -9.89
N LYS A 155 -7.71 7.98 -10.69
CA LYS A 155 -7.72 7.87 -12.16
C LYS A 155 -6.98 6.60 -12.62
N ALA A 156 -7.41 5.44 -12.09
CA ALA A 156 -6.69 4.17 -12.18
C ALA A 156 -6.24 3.82 -13.60
N GLU A 157 -7.09 4.05 -14.62
CA GLU A 157 -6.74 3.81 -16.03
C GLU A 157 -5.50 4.61 -16.48
N LYS A 158 -5.46 5.91 -16.17
CA LYS A 158 -4.32 6.79 -16.47
C LYS A 158 -3.07 6.35 -15.70
N TYR A 159 -3.19 6.24 -14.39
CA TYR A 159 -2.02 6.11 -13.53
C TYR A 159 -1.44 4.69 -13.47
N MET A 160 -2.25 3.65 -13.64
CA MET A 160 -1.76 2.27 -13.66
C MET A 160 -1.20 1.83 -15.02
N ALA A 161 -1.56 2.51 -16.11
CA ALA A 161 -1.12 2.14 -17.46
C ALA A 161 0.42 2.02 -17.58
N PRO A 162 1.23 2.99 -17.11
CA PRO A 162 2.69 2.87 -17.18
C PRO A 162 3.24 1.70 -16.36
N LEU A 163 2.66 1.44 -15.19
CA LEU A 163 3.10 0.33 -14.33
C LEU A 163 2.81 -1.02 -14.99
N LYS A 164 1.63 -1.19 -15.59
CA LYS A 164 1.27 -2.39 -16.35
C LYS A 164 2.13 -2.57 -17.60
N GLN A 165 2.50 -1.48 -18.26
CA GLN A 165 3.41 -1.54 -19.40
C GLN A 165 4.82 -2.02 -18.98
N MET A 166 5.32 -1.54 -17.85
CA MET A 166 6.62 -1.97 -17.31
C MET A 166 6.60 -3.42 -16.80
N PHE A 167 5.48 -3.84 -16.18
CA PHE A 167 5.28 -5.15 -15.58
C PHE A 167 3.99 -5.80 -16.13
N PRO A 168 4.05 -6.48 -17.28
CA PRO A 168 2.86 -7.05 -17.92
C PRO A 168 2.24 -8.20 -17.13
N LEU A 169 2.99 -8.86 -16.24
CA LEU A 169 2.54 -9.91 -15.33
C LEU A 169 1.99 -9.35 -14.00
N LEU A 170 1.43 -8.14 -14.06
CA LEU A 170 0.88 -7.45 -12.90
C LEU A 170 -0.53 -7.96 -12.59
N GLU A 171 -0.70 -8.43 -11.36
CA GLU A 171 -1.95 -8.93 -10.82
C GLU A 171 -2.46 -8.00 -9.69
N THR A 172 -3.77 -7.92 -9.53
CA THR A 172 -4.45 -7.25 -8.43
C THR A 172 -5.44 -8.22 -7.79
N LYS A 173 -6.08 -7.79 -6.68
CA LYS A 173 -7.16 -8.60 -6.09
C LYS A 173 -8.28 -8.92 -7.08
N ASP A 174 -8.58 -8.00 -8.00
CA ASP A 174 -9.69 -8.12 -8.96
C ASP A 174 -9.33 -9.03 -10.15
N THR A 175 -8.04 -9.31 -10.37
CA THR A 175 -7.58 -10.29 -11.37
C THR A 175 -7.36 -11.67 -10.76
N LEU A 176 -6.94 -11.74 -9.48
CA LEU A 176 -6.74 -13.01 -8.77
C LEU A 176 -8.02 -13.64 -8.22
N ALA A 177 -9.10 -12.87 -8.04
CA ALA A 177 -10.37 -13.37 -7.51
C ALA A 177 -11.54 -12.94 -8.39
N THR A 178 -12.55 -13.81 -8.53
CA THR A 178 -13.72 -13.46 -9.35
C THR A 178 -14.59 -12.41 -8.65
N PRO A 179 -15.43 -11.66 -9.39
CA PRO A 179 -16.36 -10.71 -8.79
C PRO A 179 -17.28 -11.32 -7.74
N GLU A 180 -17.68 -12.59 -7.90
CA GLU A 180 -18.53 -13.36 -7.00
C GLU A 180 -17.77 -13.76 -5.73
N GLU A 181 -16.52 -14.19 -5.86
CA GLU A 181 -15.66 -14.47 -4.71
C GLU A 181 -15.39 -13.22 -3.88
N LEU A 182 -15.24 -12.06 -4.52
CA LEU A 182 -15.02 -10.78 -3.84
C LEU A 182 -16.29 -10.16 -3.25
N ALA A 183 -17.48 -10.52 -3.75
CA ALA A 183 -18.75 -9.90 -3.35
C ALA A 183 -18.99 -9.85 -1.82
N PRO A 184 -18.71 -10.91 -1.03
CA PRO A 184 -18.90 -10.89 0.43
C PRO A 184 -18.00 -9.90 1.19
N PHE A 185 -16.92 -9.44 0.56
CA PHE A 185 -15.92 -8.55 1.15
C PHE A 185 -16.08 -7.09 0.68
N LYS A 186 -16.81 -6.87 -0.43
CA LYS A 186 -17.13 -5.52 -0.93
C LYS A 186 -17.90 -4.72 0.13
N GLY A 187 -17.65 -3.41 0.17
CA GLY A 187 -18.19 -2.50 1.20
C GLY A 187 -17.44 -2.52 2.55
N HIS A 188 -16.51 -3.46 2.76
CA HIS A 188 -15.70 -3.54 3.96
C HIS A 188 -14.21 -3.43 3.63
N SER A 189 -13.67 -2.20 3.63
CA SER A 189 -12.28 -1.92 3.28
C SER A 189 -11.25 -2.72 4.09
N SER A 190 -11.52 -2.97 5.38
CA SER A 190 -10.67 -3.79 6.23
C SER A 190 -10.63 -5.27 5.83
N ARG A 191 -11.73 -5.82 5.29
CA ARG A 191 -11.78 -7.21 4.82
C ARG A 191 -11.03 -7.37 3.50
N LEU A 192 -11.19 -6.44 2.57
CA LEU A 192 -10.41 -6.42 1.33
C LEU A 192 -8.92 -6.25 1.61
N ALA A 193 -8.56 -5.35 2.52
CA ALA A 193 -7.17 -5.20 2.96
C ALA A 193 -6.61 -6.48 3.62
N ALA A 194 -7.44 -7.31 4.25
CA ALA A 194 -6.99 -8.59 4.80
C ALA A 194 -6.64 -9.62 3.71
N LEU A 195 -7.35 -9.60 2.56
CA LEU A 195 -6.99 -10.40 1.39
C LEU A 195 -5.64 -9.95 0.83
N ASP A 196 -5.49 -8.64 0.58
CA ASP A 196 -4.26 -8.03 0.10
C ASP A 196 -3.08 -8.33 1.05
N TYR A 197 -3.33 -8.32 2.37
CA TYR A 197 -2.34 -8.59 3.40
C TYR A 197 -1.74 -9.99 3.26
N THR A 198 -2.56 -11.03 3.09
CA THR A 198 -2.08 -12.41 2.98
C THR A 198 -1.29 -12.63 1.68
N VAL A 199 -1.74 -12.07 0.55
CA VAL A 199 -0.96 -12.16 -0.69
C VAL A 199 0.38 -11.43 -0.55
N CYS A 200 0.42 -10.27 0.11
CA CYS A 200 1.70 -9.60 0.38
C CYS A 200 2.57 -10.33 1.42
N LEU A 201 1.97 -11.10 2.34
CA LEU A 201 2.69 -11.88 3.35
C LEU A 201 3.53 -12.97 2.70
N HIS A 202 3.01 -13.63 1.67
CA HIS A 202 3.66 -14.74 0.98
C HIS A 202 4.56 -14.36 -0.20
N SER A 203 4.71 -13.07 -0.51
CA SER A 203 5.61 -12.63 -1.58
C SER A 203 7.09 -12.79 -1.23
N GLU A 204 7.95 -12.98 -2.22
CA GLU A 204 9.41 -13.03 -2.03
C GLU A 204 9.93 -11.66 -1.57
N VAL A 205 9.44 -10.60 -2.23
CA VAL A 205 9.76 -9.21 -1.91
C VAL A 205 8.49 -8.45 -1.61
N PHE A 206 8.47 -7.68 -0.52
CA PHE A 206 7.41 -6.74 -0.20
C PHE A 206 7.89 -5.31 -0.36
N VAL A 207 7.17 -4.49 -1.10
CA VAL A 207 7.49 -3.08 -1.35
C VAL A 207 6.37 -2.24 -0.76
N THR A 208 6.71 -1.21 0.02
CA THR A 208 5.71 -0.31 0.59
C THR A 208 5.99 1.15 0.26
N THR A 209 5.03 1.80 -0.39
CA THR A 209 5.17 3.19 -0.88
C THR A 209 4.88 4.25 0.19
N GLN A 210 4.20 3.84 1.27
CA GLN A 210 3.77 4.74 2.33
C GLN A 210 3.72 3.98 3.65
N GLY A 211 4.04 4.65 4.75
CA GLY A 211 3.84 4.10 6.10
C GLY A 211 2.36 3.87 6.43
N GLY A 212 2.12 3.31 7.61
CA GLY A 212 0.79 3.05 8.12
C GLY A 212 0.71 1.70 8.82
N ASN A 213 -0.49 1.33 9.26
CA ASN A 213 -0.71 0.10 10.00
C ASN A 213 -0.45 -1.15 9.14
N PHE A 214 -0.92 -1.15 7.88
CA PHE A 214 -0.76 -2.28 6.97
C PHE A 214 0.71 -2.74 6.84
N PRO A 215 1.65 -1.90 6.35
CA PRO A 215 3.04 -2.35 6.22
C PRO A 215 3.70 -2.61 7.57
N HIS A 216 3.33 -1.86 8.64
CA HIS A 216 3.91 -2.06 9.96
C HIS A 216 3.60 -3.46 10.52
N PHE A 217 2.35 -3.92 10.42
CA PHE A 217 1.97 -5.26 10.84
C PHE A 217 2.52 -6.33 9.90
N LEU A 218 2.48 -6.09 8.58
CA LEU A 218 2.93 -7.05 7.59
C LEU A 218 4.44 -7.33 7.70
N MET A 219 5.26 -6.30 7.88
CA MET A 219 6.71 -6.46 8.06
C MET A 219 7.05 -7.31 9.27
N GLY A 220 6.35 -7.10 10.38
CA GLY A 220 6.52 -7.92 11.59
C GLY A 220 6.13 -9.38 11.35
N HIS A 221 5.01 -9.61 10.66
CA HIS A 221 4.52 -10.95 10.35
C HIS A 221 5.44 -11.69 9.37
N ARG A 222 5.89 -11.03 8.29
CA ARG A 222 6.88 -11.60 7.37
C ARG A 222 8.17 -11.98 8.11
N ARG A 223 8.67 -11.11 8.99
CA ARG A 223 9.86 -11.41 9.79
C ARG A 223 9.65 -12.60 10.72
N TYR A 224 8.46 -12.73 11.31
CA TYR A 224 8.08 -13.86 12.16
C TYR A 224 8.02 -15.16 11.36
N LEU A 225 7.32 -15.17 10.23
CA LEU A 225 7.08 -16.34 9.40
C LEU A 225 8.36 -16.89 8.75
N PHE A 226 9.25 -16.00 8.29
CA PHE A 226 10.47 -16.37 7.56
C PHE A 226 11.74 -16.32 8.42
N GLY A 227 11.61 -16.43 9.75
CA GLY A 227 12.76 -16.52 10.67
C GLY A 227 13.72 -15.32 10.60
N GLY A 228 13.24 -14.15 10.23
CA GLY A 228 14.06 -12.96 10.01
C GLY A 228 14.40 -12.66 8.54
N HIS A 229 14.29 -13.63 7.65
CA HIS A 229 14.74 -13.55 6.26
C HIS A 229 13.61 -13.14 5.30
N ALA A 230 13.00 -11.99 5.55
CA ALA A 230 11.96 -11.44 4.68
C ALA A 230 12.42 -10.15 4.00
N LYS A 231 12.58 -10.16 2.68
CA LYS A 231 12.97 -8.96 1.93
C LYS A 231 11.81 -7.96 1.91
N THR A 232 12.07 -6.77 2.45
CA THR A 232 11.15 -5.64 2.44
C THR A 232 11.87 -4.38 1.95
N ILE A 233 11.25 -3.68 1.00
CA ILE A 233 11.75 -2.45 0.41
C ILE A 233 10.85 -1.29 0.84
N LYS A 234 11.47 -0.30 1.48
CA LYS A 234 10.84 0.97 1.83
C LYS A 234 11.66 2.08 1.19
N PRO A 235 11.21 2.70 0.08
CA PRO A 235 11.99 3.73 -0.58
C PRO A 235 12.11 4.99 0.27
N ASP A 236 13.25 5.65 0.15
CA ASP A 236 13.42 7.01 0.62
C ASP A 236 12.82 7.98 -0.39
N LYS A 237 11.58 8.41 -0.13
CA LYS A 237 10.84 9.30 -1.02
C LYS A 237 11.52 10.66 -1.23
N ARG A 238 12.37 11.11 -0.31
CA ARG A 238 13.11 12.38 -0.48
C ARG A 238 14.20 12.23 -1.52
N LYS A 239 14.91 11.10 -1.49
CA LYS A 239 15.91 10.76 -2.50
C LYS A 239 15.27 10.48 -3.85
N LEU A 240 14.14 9.76 -3.88
CA LEU A 240 13.40 9.53 -5.13
C LEU A 240 12.88 10.85 -5.74
N ALA A 241 12.39 11.79 -4.92
CA ALA A 241 11.97 13.10 -5.42
C ALA A 241 13.12 13.81 -6.16
N LEU A 242 14.32 13.84 -5.58
CA LEU A 242 15.50 14.41 -6.22
C LEU A 242 15.89 13.71 -7.53
N LEU A 243 15.74 12.38 -7.60
CA LEU A 243 16.06 11.61 -8.79
C LEU A 243 15.05 11.87 -9.91
N PHE A 244 13.75 11.84 -9.59
CA PHE A 244 12.69 12.04 -10.60
C PHE A 244 12.54 13.49 -11.05
N ASP A 245 12.90 14.46 -10.21
CA ASP A 245 12.87 15.88 -10.55
C ASP A 245 14.13 16.33 -11.32
N SER A 246 15.12 15.44 -11.52
CA SER A 246 16.31 15.72 -12.31
C SER A 246 16.05 15.45 -13.81
N PRO A 247 16.23 16.43 -14.71
CA PRO A 247 15.97 16.28 -16.14
C PRO A 247 17.04 15.46 -16.90
N HIS A 248 17.99 14.82 -16.19
CA HIS A 248 19.17 14.15 -16.76
C HIS A 248 19.16 12.62 -16.60
N ILE A 249 17.97 12.00 -16.55
CA ILE A 249 17.79 10.54 -16.64
C ILE A 249 17.22 10.18 -18.01
#